data_AF-A0ABD6DTD7-F1
#
_entry.id   AF-A0ABD6DTD7-F1
#
_cell.length_a   1.000
_cell.length_b   1.000
_cell.length_c   1.000
_cell.angle_alpha   90.00
_cell.angle_beta   90.00
_cell.angle_gamma   90.00
#
_symmetry.space_group_name_H-M   'P 1'
#
loop_
_entity.id
_entity.type
_entity.pdbx_description
1 polymer ?
#
loop_
_entity_poly.entity_id
_entity_poly.type
_entity_poly.pdbx_seq_one_letter_code
_entity_poly.pdbx_strand_id
1 'polypeptide(L)'
;MPSRRPFIDVETGTLDRTQILAEAVPLARLVLYVGLAALVPFALAFFFGGSVVGMLLTAVGQFVLAVGAGIVLIYVVVRGIDIAGVPRRDDAGERPDGPSDRHHFDGDEEETERAEREGGETDGDPDGPER
;
A
#
# COMPACT_ATOMS: atom_id res chain seq x y z
N MET A 1 -0.88 21.15 2.66
CA MET A 1 -0.77 20.85 4.10
C MET A 1 0.61 21.31 4.57
N PRO A 2 0.72 22.05 5.68
CA PRO A 2 2.03 22.48 6.18
C PRO A 2 2.87 21.25 6.56
N SER A 3 4.10 21.17 6.03
CA SER A 3 5.07 20.13 6.40
C SER A 3 5.35 20.21 7.90
N ARG A 4 4.89 19.23 8.67
CA ARG A 4 5.23 19.10 10.09
C ARG A 4 6.74 18.83 10.16
N ARG A 5 7.50 19.73 10.78
CA ARG A 5 8.95 19.53 10.97
C ARG A 5 9.13 18.40 11.99
N PRO A 6 9.70 17.24 11.60
CA PRO A 6 9.87 16.13 12.53
C PRO A 6 10.87 16.53 13.63
N PHE A 7 10.58 16.13 14.87
CA PHE A 7 11.41 16.37 16.06
C PHE A 7 11.63 17.84 16.46
N ILE A 8 10.89 18.79 15.88
CA ILE A 8 10.96 20.20 16.26
C ILE A 8 9.64 20.61 16.91
N ASP A 9 9.72 21.13 18.13
CA ASP A 9 8.61 21.78 18.80
C ASP A 9 8.22 23.05 18.04
N VAL A 10 6.94 23.14 17.66
CA VAL A 10 6.39 24.22 16.84
C VAL A 10 6.28 25.53 17.62
N GLU A 11 6.14 25.47 18.94
CA GLU A 11 5.97 26.65 19.79
C GLU A 11 7.31 27.29 20.15
N THR A 12 8.33 26.46 20.42
CA THR A 12 9.65 26.93 20.85
C THR A 12 10.71 26.92 19.74
N GLY A 13 10.45 26.21 18.63
CA GLY A 13 11.43 25.98 17.57
C GLY A 13 12.62 25.10 17.99
N THR A 14 12.54 24.47 19.17
CA THR A 14 13.61 23.64 19.73
C THR A 14 13.39 22.16 19.46
N LEU A 15 14.37 21.33 19.78
CA LEU A 15 14.30 19.89 19.57
C LEU A 15 13.37 19.22 20.58
N ASP A 16 12.33 18.54 20.11
CA ASP A 16 11.39 17.76 20.93
C ASP A 16 12.04 16.45 21.39
N ARG A 17 12.67 16.50 22.57
CA ARG A 17 13.32 15.33 23.19
C ARG A 17 12.31 14.24 23.57
N THR A 18 11.09 14.62 23.96
CA THR A 18 10.04 13.65 24.32
C THR A 18 9.65 12.81 23.12
N GLN A 19 9.48 13.43 21.94
CA GLN A 19 9.26 12.72 20.69
C GLN A 19 10.46 11.82 20.35
N ILE A 20 11.69 12.32 20.43
CA ILE A 20 12.88 11.51 20.16
C ILE A 20 12.93 10.26 21.04
N LEU A 21 12.68 10.38 22.34
CA LEU A 21 12.68 9.23 23.25
C LEU A 21 11.54 8.26 22.92
N ALA A 22 10.34 8.76 22.63
CA ALA A 22 9.21 7.93 22.24
C ALA A 22 9.52 7.07 21.01
N GLU A 23 10.31 7.60 20.07
CA GLU A 23 10.74 6.91 18.85
C GLU A 23 11.94 5.99 19.05
N ALA A 24 12.83 6.32 19.98
CA ALA A 24 13.99 5.49 20.30
C ALA A 24 13.60 4.19 21.02
N VAL A 25 12.51 4.19 21.81
CA VAL A 25 12.10 3.01 22.60
C VAL A 25 11.75 1.79 21.73
N PRO A 26 10.92 1.90 20.66
CA PRO A 26 10.67 0.80 19.75
C PRO A 26 11.95 0.25 19.07
N LEU A 27 12.85 1.14 18.65
CA LEU A 27 14.14 0.77 18.06
C LEU A 27 15.01 0.00 19.03
N ALA A 28 15.14 0.50 20.27
CA ALA A 28 15.91 -0.14 21.32
C ALA A 28 15.39 -1.55 21.63
N ARG A 29 14.05 -1.72 21.66
CA ARG A 29 13.42 -3.05 21.81
C ARG A 29 13.78 -3.99 20.68
N LEU A 30 13.71 -3.53 19.44
CA LEU A 30 14.03 -4.37 18.28
C LEU A 30 15.50 -4.82 18.30
N VAL A 31 16.42 -3.87 18.55
CA VAL A 31 17.85 -4.16 18.69
C VAL A 31 18.11 -5.14 19.83
N LEU A 32 17.42 -4.97 20.97
CA LEU A 32 17.54 -5.89 22.11
C LEU A 32 17.12 -7.31 21.74
N TYR A 33 15.99 -7.49 21.04
CA TYR A 33 15.54 -8.82 20.63
C TYR A 33 16.52 -9.50 19.66
N VAL A 34 17.01 -8.76 18.67
CA VAL A 34 18.03 -9.27 17.73
C VAL A 34 19.31 -9.66 18.48
N GLY A 35 19.77 -8.80 19.39
CA GLY A 35 20.95 -9.03 20.20
C GLY A 35 20.81 -10.27 21.08
N LEU A 36 19.67 -10.42 21.78
CA LEU A 36 19.39 -11.61 22.60
C LEU A 36 19.30 -12.89 21.76
N ALA A 37 18.69 -12.82 20.58
CA ALA A 37 18.63 -13.96 19.67
C ALA A 37 20.02 -14.41 19.19
N ALA A 38 20.87 -13.46 18.81
CA ALA A 38 22.25 -13.74 18.41
C ALA A 38 23.15 -14.15 19.57
N LEU A 39 22.83 -13.72 20.80
CA LEU A 39 23.60 -14.07 21.99
C LEU A 39 23.62 -15.59 22.22
N VAL A 40 22.54 -16.30 21.91
CA VAL A 40 22.44 -17.76 22.10
C VAL A 40 23.54 -18.52 21.36
N PRO A 41 23.69 -18.42 20.01
CA PRO A 41 24.76 -19.12 19.30
C PRO A 41 26.16 -18.65 19.70
N PHE A 42 26.36 -17.36 20.02
CA PHE A 42 27.66 -16.88 20.52
C PHE A 42 28.01 -17.45 21.90
N ALA A 43 27.04 -17.52 22.82
CA ALA A 43 27.24 -18.11 24.13
C ALA A 43 27.60 -19.60 24.00
N LEU A 44 26.91 -20.34 23.12
CA LEU A 44 27.29 -21.72 22.83
C LEU A 44 28.70 -21.81 22.24
N ALA A 45 29.02 -20.98 21.24
CA ALA A 45 30.35 -20.95 20.63
C ALA A 45 31.46 -20.72 21.67
N PHE A 46 31.22 -19.86 22.66
CA PHE A 46 32.15 -19.61 23.76
C PHE A 46 32.49 -20.90 24.54
N PHE A 47 31.50 -21.75 24.83
CA PHE A 47 31.75 -23.04 25.50
C PHE A 47 32.48 -24.06 24.61
N PHE A 48 32.27 -24.02 23.30
CA PHE A 48 32.91 -24.93 22.34
C PHE A 48 34.29 -24.45 21.85
N GLY A 49 34.68 -23.21 22.17
CA GLY A 49 36.01 -22.65 21.89
C GLY A 49 36.40 -22.68 20.40
N GLY A 50 37.70 -22.86 20.13
CA GLY A 50 38.28 -22.89 18.78
C GLY A 50 37.96 -24.13 17.95
N SER A 51 36.97 -24.94 18.34
CA SER A 51 36.54 -26.10 17.58
C SER A 51 35.79 -25.69 16.31
N VAL A 52 35.69 -26.63 15.35
CA VAL A 52 34.87 -26.44 14.14
C VAL A 52 33.41 -26.12 14.50
N VAL A 53 32.88 -26.76 15.56
CA VAL A 53 31.52 -26.50 16.07
C VAL A 53 31.40 -25.06 16.57
N GLY A 54 32.37 -24.57 17.35
CA GLY A 54 32.40 -23.19 17.82
C GLY A 54 32.48 -22.18 16.67
N MET A 55 33.26 -22.48 15.62
CA MET A 55 33.33 -21.65 14.41
C MET A 55 31.99 -21.61 13.66
N LEU A 56 31.31 -22.75 13.50
CA LEU A 56 29.99 -22.81 12.86
C LEU A 56 28.94 -22.04 13.68
N LEU A 57 28.93 -22.20 15.00
CA LEU A 57 28.03 -21.44 15.89
C LEU A 57 28.29 -19.93 15.81
N THR A 58 29.55 -19.52 15.74
CA THR A 58 29.95 -18.11 15.51
C THR A 58 29.39 -17.59 14.19
N ALA A 59 29.53 -18.37 13.11
CA ALA A 59 28.98 -18.00 11.80
C ALA A 59 27.45 -17.87 11.83
N VAL A 60 26.76 -18.78 12.54
CA VAL A 60 25.29 -18.68 12.75
C VAL A 60 24.94 -17.41 13.53
N GLY A 61 25.66 -17.09 14.61
CA GLY A 61 25.44 -15.86 15.37
C GLY A 61 25.64 -14.59 14.53
N GLN A 62 26.69 -14.57 13.71
CA GLN A 62 26.94 -13.47 12.76
C GLN A 62 25.84 -13.36 11.71
N PHE A 63 25.35 -14.48 11.18
CA PHE A 63 24.23 -14.49 10.24
C PHE A 63 22.96 -13.90 10.86
N VAL A 64 22.62 -14.30 12.09
CA VAL A 64 21.47 -13.75 12.83
C VAL A 64 21.62 -12.23 13.04
N LEU A 65 22.82 -11.76 13.43
CA LEU A 65 23.08 -10.32 13.54
C LEU A 65 22.94 -9.59 12.21
N ALA A 66 23.45 -10.15 11.12
CA ALA A 66 23.38 -9.53 9.80
C ALA A 66 21.94 -9.38 9.31
N VAL A 67 21.15 -10.45 9.42
CA VAL A 67 19.72 -10.43 9.07
C VAL A 67 18.96 -9.48 9.99
N GLY A 68 19.19 -9.55 11.29
CA GLY A 68 18.54 -8.69 12.28
C GLY A 68 18.88 -7.21 12.07
N ALA A 69 20.12 -6.87 11.73
CA ALA A 69 20.52 -5.51 11.38
C ALA A 69 19.80 -5.02 10.12
N GLY A 70 19.63 -5.87 9.11
CA GLY A 70 18.83 -5.56 7.93
C GLY A 70 17.37 -5.25 8.28
N ILE A 71 16.75 -6.04 9.16
CA ILE A 71 15.39 -5.81 9.65
C ILE A 71 15.29 -4.47 10.42
N VAL A 72 16.25 -4.20 11.31
CA VAL A 72 16.30 -2.93 12.05
C VAL A 72 16.41 -1.74 11.10
N LEU A 73 17.24 -1.83 10.07
CA LEU A 73 17.38 -0.78 9.05
C LEU A 73 16.07 -0.52 8.29
N ILE A 74 15.39 -1.58 7.85
CA ILE A 74 14.08 -1.45 7.19
C ILE A 74 13.09 -0.76 8.11
N TYR A 75 13.04 -1.15 9.39
CA TYR A 75 12.17 -0.53 10.38
C TYR A 75 12.48 0.96 10.58
N VAL A 76 13.76 1.34 10.68
CA VAL A 76 14.18 2.76 10.78
C VAL A 76 13.68 3.57 9.59
N VAL A 77 13.83 3.03 8.37
CA VAL A 77 13.40 3.72 7.14
C VAL A 77 11.90 3.95 7.14
N VAL A 78 11.11 2.89 7.37
CA VAL A 78 9.64 2.99 7.43
C VAL A 78 9.21 3.99 8.50
N ARG A 79 9.81 3.90 9.69
CA ARG A 79 9.47 4.79 10.79
C ARG A 79 9.83 6.25 10.51
N GLY A 80 10.96 6.49 9.83
CA GLY A 80 11.36 7.82 9.40
C GLY A 80 10.37 8.45 8.41
N ILE A 81 9.88 7.67 7.45
CA ILE A 81 8.87 8.11 6.46
C ILE A 81 7.55 8.45 7.18
N ASP A 82 7.12 7.60 8.11
CA ASP A 82 5.91 7.81 8.90
C ASP A 82 5.97 9.11 9.71
N ILE A 83 7.10 9.37 10.38
CA ILE A 83 7.30 10.58 11.19
C ILE A 83 7.40 11.83 10.30
N ALA A 84 7.99 11.71 9.10
CA ALA A 84 8.09 12.79 8.13
C ALA A 84 6.73 13.18 7.50
N GLY A 85 5.70 12.34 7.65
CA GLY A 85 4.36 12.62 7.14
C GLY A 85 4.28 12.62 5.60
N VAL A 86 5.10 11.80 4.93
CA VAL A 86 5.00 11.61 3.49
C VAL A 86 3.67 10.89 3.20
N PRO A 87 2.75 11.47 2.41
CA PRO A 87 1.46 10.86 2.13
C PRO A 87 1.66 9.50 1.45
N ARG A 88 1.08 8.44 2.01
CA ARG A 88 1.03 7.16 1.30
C ARG A 88 -0.02 7.30 0.19
N ARG A 89 0.25 6.70 -0.97
CA ARG A 89 -0.65 6.75 -2.15
C ARG A 89 -2.07 6.23 -1.87
N ASP A 90 -2.29 5.61 -0.72
CA ASP A 90 -3.55 5.02 -0.29
C ASP A 90 -4.58 6.07 0.18
N ASP A 91 -4.16 7.31 0.45
CA ASP A 91 -5.05 8.41 0.85
C ASP A 91 -5.82 9.04 -0.35
N ALA A 92 -5.59 8.56 -1.57
CA ALA A 92 -6.27 9.05 -2.78
C ALA A 92 -7.65 8.39 -3.03
N GLY A 93 -8.06 7.45 -2.17
CA GLY A 93 -9.26 6.63 -2.36
C GLY A 93 -10.58 7.24 -1.86
N GLU A 94 -10.54 8.15 -0.88
CA GLU A 94 -11.76 8.70 -0.29
C GLU A 94 -12.21 9.96 -1.05
N ARG A 95 -12.76 9.76 -2.25
CA ARG A 95 -13.55 10.81 -2.91
C ARG A 95 -14.88 10.93 -2.15
N PRO A 96 -15.26 12.09 -1.60
CA PRO A 96 -16.59 12.26 -1.04
C PRO A 96 -17.61 12.11 -2.18
N ASP A 97 -18.61 11.26 -1.96
CA ASP A 97 -19.75 11.06 -2.85
C ASP A 97 -20.35 12.41 -3.27
N GLY A 98 -20.01 12.85 -4.48
CA GLY A 98 -20.64 13.99 -5.12
C GLY A 98 -22.01 13.59 -5.68
N PRO A 99 -23.02 14.49 -5.67
CA PRO A 99 -24.38 14.13 -6.07
C PRO A 99 -24.37 13.65 -7.52
N SER A 100 -24.88 12.44 -7.75
CA SER A 100 -25.10 11.91 -9.09
C SER A 100 -26.13 12.77 -9.80
N ASP A 101 -25.66 13.75 -10.56
CA ASP A 101 -26.46 14.57 -11.47
C ASP A 101 -26.90 13.67 -12.63
N ARG A 102 -28.03 12.98 -12.43
CA ARG A 102 -28.68 12.19 -13.46
C ARG A 102 -29.31 13.18 -14.43
N HIS A 103 -28.61 13.45 -15.52
CA HIS A 103 -29.19 14.10 -16.67
C HIS A 103 -30.40 13.30 -17.15
N HIS A 104 -31.56 13.94 -16.97
CA HIS A 104 -32.83 13.62 -17.61
C HIS A 104 -32.62 13.73 -19.12
N PHE A 105 -32.53 12.60 -19.81
CA PHE A 105 -32.58 12.55 -21.27
C PHE A 105 -34.04 12.25 -21.64
N ASP A 106 -34.84 13.30 -21.75
CA ASP A 106 -36.05 13.25 -22.58
C ASP A 106 -35.56 13.33 -24.03
N GLY A 107 -35.63 12.20 -24.72
CA GLY A 107 -35.29 12.10 -26.13
C GLY A 107 -36.37 11.29 -26.83
N ASP A 108 -37.45 11.98 -27.19
CA ASP A 108 -38.22 11.81 -28.43
C ASP A 108 -38.10 10.44 -29.14
N GLU A 109 -38.87 9.45 -28.68
CA GLU A 109 -39.10 8.18 -29.41
C GLU A 109 -40.47 8.16 -30.13
N GLU A 110 -40.97 9.31 -30.61
CA GLU A 110 -42.25 9.38 -31.36
C GLU A 110 -42.10 9.46 -32.90
N GLU A 111 -40.94 9.17 -33.47
CA GLU A 111 -40.73 9.33 -34.93
C GLU A 111 -40.13 8.10 -35.64
N THR A 112 -40.57 6.88 -35.30
CA THR A 112 -40.25 5.68 -36.12
C THR A 112 -41.42 4.75 -36.42
N GLU A 113 -42.63 4.98 -35.89
CA GLU A 113 -43.75 4.03 -36.07
C GLU A 113 -44.66 4.30 -37.30
N ARG A 114 -44.32 5.27 -38.17
CA ARG A 114 -45.16 5.62 -39.34
C ARG A 114 -44.67 5.06 -40.69
N ALA A 115 -43.49 4.44 -40.76
CA ALA A 115 -42.90 4.02 -42.04
C ALA A 115 -43.05 2.53 -42.37
N GLU A 116 -43.54 1.68 -41.47
CA GLU A 116 -43.66 0.23 -41.73
C GLU A 116 -45.09 -0.29 -41.93
N ARG A 117 -46.11 0.59 -41.94
CA ARG A 117 -47.50 0.22 -42.29
C ARG A 117 -47.85 0.32 -43.76
N GLU A 118 -46.90 0.65 -44.63
CA GLU A 118 -47.09 0.69 -46.09
C GLU A 118 -46.08 -0.23 -46.77
N GLY A 119 -46.23 -1.54 -46.60
CA GLY A 119 -45.23 -2.46 -47.16
C GLY A 119 -45.54 -3.93 -47.03
N GLY A 120 -46.70 -4.38 -47.49
CA GLY A 120 -46.84 -5.76 -47.96
C GLY A 120 -48.03 -6.53 -47.43
N GLU A 121 -49.11 -6.55 -48.20
CA GLU A 121 -49.94 -7.75 -48.33
C GLU A 121 -50.27 -7.96 -49.81
N THR A 122 -49.88 -9.13 -50.31
CA THR A 122 -50.08 -9.62 -51.67
C THR A 122 -51.32 -10.49 -51.72
N ASP A 123 -52.24 -10.18 -52.61
CA ASP A 123 -53.29 -11.06 -53.16
C ASP A 123 -53.71 -10.37 -54.47
N GLY A 124 -53.84 -10.97 -55.65
CA GLY A 124 -53.82 -12.36 -56.07
C GLY A 124 -54.45 -12.36 -57.47
N ASP A 125 -53.72 -12.92 -58.44
CA ASP A 125 -54.24 -13.59 -59.65
C ASP A 125 -55.04 -12.75 -60.71
N PRO A 126 -55.35 -13.29 -61.90
CA PRO A 126 -54.62 -12.95 -63.13
C PRO A 126 -55.58 -12.57 -64.27
N ASP A 127 -55.14 -11.78 -65.24
CA ASP A 127 -55.78 -11.80 -66.56
C ASP A 127 -54.76 -11.39 -67.61
N GLY A 128 -54.44 -12.34 -68.50
CA GLY A 128 -53.70 -12.07 -69.74
C GLY A 128 -54.58 -11.35 -70.77
N PRO A 129 -54.36 -11.53 -72.08
CA PRO A 129 -53.23 -12.19 -72.72
C PRO A 129 -52.74 -11.39 -73.96
N GLU A 130 -51.84 -12.06 -74.70
CA GLU A 130 -51.67 -11.97 -76.15
C GLU A 130 -50.63 -11.00 -76.74
N ARG A 131 -49.58 -11.66 -77.25
CA ARG A 131 -48.86 -11.49 -78.53
C ARG A 131 -47.41 -11.01 -78.45
#